data_AF-A0ABD3EDC4-F1
#
_entry.id   AF-A0ABD3EDC4-F1
#
_cell.length_a   1.000
_cell.length_b   1.000
_cell.length_c   1.000
_cell.angle_alpha   90.00
_cell.angle_beta   90.00
_cell.angle_gamma   90.00
#
_symmetry.space_group_name_H-M   'P 1'
#
loop_
_entity.id
_entity.type
_entity.pdbx_description
1 polymer ?
#
loop_
_entity_poly.entity_id
_entity_poly.type
_entity_poly.pdbx_seq_one_letter_code
_entity_poly.pdbx_strand_id
1 'polypeptide(L)'
;MVSVVDLASTREAIKYLGGDQDKINPLVPVDLVIDHSIQVDVARSENALHANMDLEFKRNKERFAFLKWGSTTFRNMLVVLPGSGIVHQVNLEYLGRVVFNTENILYPDSVVGTDSHTTMIDGLGVAGWGVGGIEAEAAMLWPE
;
A
#
# COMPACT_ATOMS: atom_id res chain seq x y z
N MET A 1 -3.08 3.76 -5.17
CA MET A 1 -3.07 5.11 -5.77
C MET A 1 -4.27 5.94 -5.35
N VAL A 2 -5.49 5.49 -5.66
CA VAL A 2 -6.74 6.20 -5.36
C VAL A 2 -6.82 6.60 -3.88
N SER A 3 -6.59 5.67 -2.95
CA SER A 3 -6.56 5.96 -1.52
C SER A 3 -5.55 7.05 -1.09
N VAL A 4 -4.38 7.17 -1.74
CA VAL A 4 -3.41 8.25 -1.41
C VAL A 4 -3.90 9.60 -1.94
N VAL A 5 -4.62 9.60 -3.07
CA VAL A 5 -5.30 10.80 -3.58
C VAL A 5 -6.41 11.21 -2.61
N ASP A 6 -7.23 10.26 -2.15
CA ASP A 6 -8.34 10.52 -1.23
C ASP A 6 -7.83 11.10 0.09
N LEU A 7 -6.78 10.53 0.69
CA LEU A 7 -6.14 11.08 1.88
C LEU A 7 -5.60 12.51 1.67
N ALA A 8 -4.99 12.78 0.51
CA ALA A 8 -4.47 14.10 0.18
C ALA A 8 -5.61 15.12 -0.01
N SER A 9 -6.68 14.75 -0.71
CA SER A 9 -7.87 15.58 -0.90
C SER A 9 -8.62 15.82 0.41
N THR A 10 -8.74 14.81 1.28
CA THR A 10 -9.35 14.94 2.60
C THR A 10 -8.53 15.88 3.50
N ARG A 11 -7.18 15.84 3.44
CA ARG A 11 -6.32 16.82 4.12
C ARG A 11 -6.61 18.25 3.67
N GLU A 12 -6.69 18.47 2.36
CA GLU A 12 -6.99 19.79 1.80
C GLU A 12 -8.38 20.29 2.21
N ALA A 13 -9.39 19.41 2.20
CA ALA A 13 -10.74 19.73 2.64
C ALA A 13 -10.79 20.12 4.13
N ILE A 14 -10.13 19.35 5.01
CA ILE A 14 -10.07 19.68 6.45
C ILE A 14 -9.39 21.03 6.69
N LYS A 15 -8.30 21.31 5.96
CA LYS A 15 -7.62 22.61 6.02
C LYS A 15 -8.53 23.75 5.57
N TYR A 16 -9.29 23.57 4.48
CA TYR A 16 -10.24 24.57 3.99
C TYR A 16 -11.34 24.87 5.02
N LEU A 17 -11.77 23.86 5.78
CA LEU A 17 -12.74 24.01 6.87
C LEU A 17 -12.14 24.56 8.18
N GLY A 18 -10.86 24.93 8.19
CA GLY A 18 -10.15 25.45 9.37
C GLY A 18 -9.78 24.40 10.41
N GLY A 19 -9.83 23.12 10.04
CA GLY A 19 -9.43 22.01 10.89
C GLY A 19 -7.94 21.66 10.79
N ASP A 20 -7.51 20.74 11.63
CA ASP A 20 -6.15 20.21 11.63
C ASP A 20 -6.01 19.05 10.63
N GLN A 21 -5.33 19.31 9.51
CA GLN A 21 -5.08 18.33 8.45
C GLN A 21 -4.18 17.17 8.91
N ASP A 22 -3.36 17.35 9.95
CA ASP A 22 -2.42 16.32 10.41
C ASP A 22 -3.13 15.16 11.12
N LYS A 23 -4.41 15.33 11.44
CA LYS A 23 -5.33 14.28 11.89
C LYS A 23 -5.70 13.29 10.77
N ILE A 24 -5.60 13.70 9.51
CA ILE A 24 -5.80 12.79 8.38
C ILE A 24 -4.50 12.05 8.14
N ASN A 25 -4.29 10.98 8.90
CA ASN A 25 -3.13 10.12 8.80
C ASN A 25 -3.52 8.69 9.15
N PRO A 26 -2.98 7.66 8.45
CA PRO A 26 -3.18 6.27 8.87
C PRO A 26 -2.80 6.05 10.34
N LEU A 27 -3.74 5.49 11.11
CA LEU A 27 -3.55 5.13 12.51
C LEU A 27 -2.93 3.73 12.65
N VAL A 28 -3.19 2.87 11.67
CA VAL A 28 -2.60 1.53 11.54
C VAL A 28 -1.50 1.50 10.48
N PRO A 29 -0.60 0.50 10.51
CA PRO A 29 0.35 0.27 9.42
C PRO A 29 -0.34 0.07 8.07
N VAL A 30 0.17 0.73 7.03
CA VAL A 30 -0.29 0.62 5.64
C VAL A 30 0.90 0.32 4.75
N ASP A 31 0.86 -0.84 4.10
CA ASP A 31 1.89 -1.30 3.18
C ASP A 31 1.33 -1.27 1.74
N LEU A 32 1.86 -0.38 0.90
CA LEU A 32 1.46 -0.23 -0.51
C LEU A 32 2.51 -0.86 -1.41
N VAL A 33 2.14 -1.94 -2.10
CA VAL A 33 3.00 -2.62 -3.08
C VAL A 33 2.63 -2.21 -4.49
N ILE A 34 3.63 -1.82 -5.29
CA ILE A 34 3.46 -1.45 -6.70
C ILE A 34 3.80 -2.67 -7.57
N ASP A 35 2.78 -3.35 -8.08
CA ASP A 35 2.94 -4.58 -8.87
C ASP A 35 2.07 -4.62 -10.13
N HIS A 36 0.99 -3.82 -10.19
CA HIS A 36 0.05 -3.75 -11.31
C HIS A 36 0.41 -2.72 -12.40
N SER A 37 1.66 -2.23 -12.44
CA SER A 37 2.09 -1.22 -13.43
C SER A 37 3.03 -1.76 -14.49
N ILE A 38 3.77 -2.83 -14.22
CA ILE A 38 4.72 -3.42 -15.16
C ILE A 38 3.98 -4.16 -16.27
N GLN A 39 4.52 -4.07 -17.49
CA GLN A 39 3.98 -4.75 -18.67
C GLN A 39 5.08 -5.58 -19.34
N VAL A 40 4.67 -6.64 -20.03
CA VAL A 40 5.59 -7.46 -20.83
C VAL A 40 5.67 -6.86 -22.24
N ASP A 41 6.45 -5.79 -22.40
CA ASP A 41 6.73 -5.17 -23.70
C ASP A 41 7.80 -5.95 -24.48
N VAL A 42 8.82 -6.44 -23.76
CA VAL A 42 9.90 -7.27 -24.27
C VAL A 42 9.88 -8.62 -23.54
N ALA A 43 10.02 -9.70 -24.29
CA ALA A 43 10.11 -11.07 -23.77
C ALA A 43 11.22 -11.85 -24.49
N ARG A 44 11.66 -12.97 -23.89
CA ARG A 44 12.67 -13.89 -24.47
C ARG A 44 14.00 -13.22 -24.85
N SER A 45 14.42 -12.25 -24.05
CA SER A 45 15.72 -11.59 -24.15
C SER A 45 16.33 -11.50 -22.77
N GLU A 46 17.66 -11.65 -22.65
CA GLU A 46 18.37 -11.47 -21.38
C GLU A 46 18.15 -10.06 -20.81
N ASN A 47 17.94 -9.07 -21.68
CA ASN A 47 17.68 -7.68 -21.29
C ASN A 47 16.19 -7.37 -21.09
N ALA A 48 15.28 -8.36 -21.18
CA ALA A 48 13.84 -8.13 -21.14
C ALA A 48 13.38 -7.46 -19.83
N LEU A 49 13.91 -7.91 -18.69
CA LEU A 49 13.56 -7.34 -17.38
C LEU A 49 13.92 -5.86 -17.29
N HIS A 50 15.16 -5.50 -17.65
CA HIS A 50 15.63 -4.12 -17.59
C HIS A 50 14.83 -3.21 -18.55
N ALA A 51 14.62 -3.66 -19.79
CA ALA A 51 13.85 -2.91 -20.78
C ALA A 51 12.40 -2.66 -20.32
N ASN A 52 11.73 -3.65 -19.73
CA ASN A 52 10.38 -3.49 -19.22
C ASN A 52 10.32 -2.54 -18.01
N MET A 53 11.30 -2.62 -17.10
CA MET A 53 11.39 -1.69 -15.96
C MET A 53 11.62 -0.25 -16.42
N ASP A 54 12.49 -0.02 -17.41
CA ASP A 54 12.73 1.32 -17.97
C ASP A 54 11.44 1.92 -18.58
N LEU A 55 10.68 1.10 -19.30
CA LEU A 55 9.39 1.50 -19.87
C LEU A 55 8.36 1.78 -18.78
N GLU A 56 8.29 0.96 -17.74
CA GLU A 56 7.41 1.17 -16.59
C GLU A 56 7.69 2.50 -15.90
N PHE A 57 8.96 2.79 -15.59
CA PHE A 57 9.37 4.06 -14.98
C PHE A 57 9.05 5.26 -15.87
N LYS A 58 9.26 5.12 -17.19
CA LYS A 58 8.92 6.18 -18.15
C LYS A 58 7.42 6.45 -18.21
N ARG A 59 6.58 5.40 -18.20
CA ARG A 59 5.11 5.50 -18.30
C ARG A 59 4.45 5.99 -17.02
N ASN A 60 5.00 5.60 -15.86
CA ASN A 60 4.37 5.84 -14.55
C ASN A 60 5.16 6.84 -13.68
N LYS A 61 6.01 7.67 -14.28
CA LYS A 61 6.88 8.62 -13.54
C LYS A 61 6.11 9.49 -12.55
N GLU A 62 5.02 10.13 -12.98
CA GLU A 62 4.20 11.01 -12.12
C GLU A 62 3.54 10.22 -10.99
N ARG A 63 3.03 9.04 -11.33
CA ARG A 63 2.39 8.12 -10.39
C ARG A 63 3.35 7.68 -9.28
N PHE A 64 4.58 7.32 -9.63
CA PHE A 64 5.61 6.93 -8.67
C PHE A 64 6.10 8.12 -7.83
N ALA A 65 6.23 9.30 -8.43
CA ALA A 65 6.55 10.52 -7.70
C ALA A 65 5.47 10.84 -6.65
N PHE A 66 4.20 10.70 -7.02
CA PHE A 66 3.07 10.93 -6.12
C PHE A 66 3.02 9.90 -4.98
N LEU A 67 3.19 8.60 -5.27
CA LEU A 67 3.23 7.56 -4.24
C LEU A 67 4.44 7.73 -3.31
N LYS A 68 5.60 8.10 -3.85
CA LYS A 68 6.79 8.42 -3.05
C LYS A 68 6.53 9.61 -2.13
N TRP A 69 5.92 10.67 -2.63
CA TRP A 69 5.50 11.80 -1.79
C TRP A 69 4.55 11.35 -0.67
N GLY A 70 3.57 10.49 -0.97
CA GLY A 70 2.66 9.91 0.01
C GLY A 70 3.41 9.18 1.14
N SER A 71 4.37 8.32 0.79
CA SER A 71 5.17 7.58 1.77
C SER A 71 5.97 8.47 2.73
N THR A 72 6.38 9.67 2.29
CA THR A 72 7.10 10.62 3.12
C THR A 72 6.19 11.56 3.92
N THR A 73 4.92 11.66 3.52
CA THR A 73 3.96 12.65 4.03
C THR A 73 2.97 12.05 5.03
N PHE A 74 2.68 10.75 4.91
CA PHE A 74 1.84 10.01 5.84
C PHE A 74 2.69 9.13 6.75
N ARG A 75 2.48 9.22 8.06
CA ARG A 75 3.07 8.28 9.03
C ARG A 75 2.40 6.91 8.85
N ASN A 76 3.12 5.85 9.21
CA ASN A 76 2.67 4.46 9.09
C ASN A 76 2.43 4.00 7.65
N MET A 77 2.96 4.71 6.65
CA MET A 77 2.84 4.32 5.23
C MET A 77 4.18 3.86 4.69
N LEU A 78 4.26 2.58 4.30
CA LEU A 78 5.36 2.01 3.55
C LEU A 78 4.97 1.88 2.08
N VAL A 79 5.89 2.19 1.17
CA VAL A 79 5.70 1.96 -0.28
C VAL A 79 6.80 1.04 -0.79
N VAL A 80 6.40 -0.13 -1.27
CA VAL A 80 7.26 -1.10 -1.94
C VAL A 80 7.27 -0.78 -3.44
N LEU A 81 8.45 -0.50 -3.97
CA LEU A 81 8.66 -0.07 -5.35
C LEU A 81 8.43 -1.19 -6.37
N PRO A 82 8.14 -0.84 -7.64
CA PRO A 82 8.00 -1.82 -8.72
C PRO A 82 9.24 -2.69 -8.88
N GLY A 83 9.03 -3.92 -9.33
CA GLY A 83 10.09 -4.94 -9.49
C GLY A 83 10.44 -5.71 -8.21
N SER A 84 9.81 -5.39 -7.07
CA SER A 84 10.04 -6.10 -5.80
C SER A 84 9.19 -7.36 -5.61
N GLY A 85 8.31 -7.67 -6.56
CA GLY A 85 7.37 -8.80 -6.49
C GLY A 85 5.92 -8.36 -6.59
N ILE A 86 5.00 -9.30 -6.37
CA ILE A 86 3.55 -9.08 -6.34
C ILE A 86 3.06 -8.96 -4.89
N VAL A 87 2.03 -8.16 -4.65
CA VAL A 87 1.57 -7.76 -3.31
C VAL A 87 1.39 -8.94 -2.36
N HIS A 88 0.74 -10.03 -2.82
CA HIS A 88 0.43 -11.17 -1.95
C HIS A 88 1.64 -12.05 -1.64
N GLN A 89 2.59 -12.16 -2.58
CA GLN A 89 3.84 -12.87 -2.32
C GLN A 89 4.73 -12.08 -1.36
N VAL A 90 4.87 -10.78 -1.58
CA VAL A 90 5.60 -9.88 -0.68
C VAL A 90 4.94 -9.89 0.72
N ASN A 91 3.60 -9.98 0.78
CA ASN A 91 2.89 -10.08 2.03
C ASN A 91 3.25 -11.37 2.78
N LEU A 92 3.21 -12.53 2.13
CA LEU A 92 3.58 -13.81 2.75
C LEU A 92 5.05 -13.90 3.16
N GLU A 93 5.97 -13.36 2.35
CA GLU A 93 7.41 -13.54 2.55
C GLU A 93 8.05 -12.47 3.44
N TYR A 94 7.45 -11.29 3.54
CA TYR A 94 8.10 -10.13 4.16
C TYR A 94 7.20 -9.28 5.08
N LEU A 95 5.97 -8.96 4.68
CA LEU A 95 5.12 -8.01 5.44
C LEU A 95 4.28 -8.67 6.53
N GLY A 96 3.87 -9.93 6.34
CA GLY A 96 3.06 -10.70 7.28
C GLY A 96 3.80 -10.94 8.58
N ARG A 97 3.21 -10.51 9.70
CA ARG A 97 3.85 -10.55 11.02
C ARG A 97 3.42 -11.77 11.83
N VAL A 98 2.24 -12.33 11.53
CA VAL A 98 1.57 -13.42 12.28
C VAL A 98 1.16 -13.01 13.70
N VAL A 99 2.07 -12.40 14.47
CA VAL A 99 1.82 -11.82 15.79
C VAL A 99 2.48 -10.45 15.83
N PHE A 100 1.69 -9.41 16.13
CA PHE A 100 2.23 -8.10 16.46
C PHE A 100 2.70 -8.04 17.90
N ASN A 101 3.72 -7.23 18.16
CA ASN A 101 4.19 -6.89 19.50
C ASN A 101 4.28 -5.37 19.63
N THR A 102 3.27 -4.78 20.25
CA THR A 102 3.17 -3.33 20.46
C THR A 102 3.06 -3.08 21.95
N GLU A 103 4.01 -2.33 22.53
CA GLU A 103 3.98 -1.95 23.95
C GLU A 103 3.83 -3.13 24.93
N ASN A 104 4.50 -4.27 24.65
CA ASN A 104 4.41 -5.54 25.39
C ASN A 104 3.05 -6.24 25.30
N ILE A 105 2.18 -5.82 24.39
CA ILE A 105 0.93 -6.49 24.05
C ILE A 105 1.18 -7.32 22.80
N LEU A 106 0.95 -8.63 22.91
CA LEU A 106 0.96 -9.56 21.79
C LEU A 106 -0.47 -9.77 21.30
N TYR A 107 -0.69 -9.59 20.01
CA TYR A 107 -2.00 -9.82 19.39
C TYR A 107 -1.81 -10.41 17.98
N PRO A 108 -2.79 -11.21 17.50
CA PRO A 108 -2.70 -11.80 16.18
C PRO A 108 -2.68 -10.72 15.10
N ASP A 109 -1.93 -11.01 14.03
CA ASP A 109 -1.99 -10.22 12.81
C ASP A 109 -3.36 -10.40 12.12
N SER A 110 -3.85 -9.33 11.52
CA SER A 110 -5.05 -9.30 10.68
C SER A 110 -4.93 -8.18 9.66
N VAL A 111 -5.43 -8.39 8.44
CA VAL A 111 -5.26 -7.42 7.35
C VAL A 111 -6.48 -7.34 6.44
N VAL A 112 -6.88 -6.11 6.11
CA VAL A 112 -7.77 -5.84 4.97
C VAL A 112 -6.96 -5.17 3.87
N GLY A 113 -7.20 -5.58 2.62
CA GLY A 113 -6.45 -5.08 1.47
C GLY A 113 -7.38 -4.64 0.35
N THR A 114 -6.95 -3.68 -0.46
CA THR A 114 -7.72 -3.21 -1.62
C THR A 114 -7.59 -4.13 -2.84
N ASP A 115 -7.30 -5.42 -2.61
CA ASP A 115 -7.22 -6.47 -3.61
C ASP A 115 -7.97 -7.72 -3.12
N SER A 116 -8.76 -8.31 -4.00
CA SER A 116 -9.60 -9.46 -3.66
C SER A 116 -8.83 -10.69 -3.18
N HIS A 117 -7.58 -10.88 -3.59
CA HIS A 117 -6.76 -12.03 -3.19
C HIS A 117 -5.98 -11.79 -1.89
N THR A 118 -6.31 -10.73 -1.12
CA THR A 118 -5.73 -10.52 0.22
C THR A 118 -5.91 -11.75 1.13
N THR A 119 -6.95 -12.56 0.87
CA THR A 119 -7.18 -13.87 1.49
C THR A 119 -6.03 -14.87 1.32
N MET A 120 -5.07 -14.62 0.42
CA MET A 120 -3.88 -15.46 0.28
C MET A 120 -3.06 -15.53 1.58
N ILE A 121 -3.09 -14.48 2.41
CA ILE A 121 -2.39 -14.47 3.71
C ILE A 121 -3.00 -15.43 4.74
N ASP A 122 -4.26 -15.85 4.53
CA ASP A 122 -4.94 -16.80 5.41
C ASP A 122 -4.19 -18.15 5.49
N GLY A 123 -3.44 -18.50 4.43
CA GLY A 123 -2.56 -19.67 4.42
C GLY A 123 -1.42 -19.62 5.44
N LEU A 124 -1.08 -18.44 5.95
CA LEU A 124 -0.09 -18.21 7.00
C LEU A 124 -0.73 -18.12 8.40
N GLY A 125 -2.05 -18.25 8.51
CA GLY A 125 -2.79 -18.12 9.78
C GLY A 125 -3.08 -16.68 10.20
N VAL A 126 -2.91 -15.72 9.30
CA VAL A 126 -3.29 -14.31 9.48
C VAL A 126 -4.70 -14.14 8.91
N ALA A 127 -5.63 -13.58 9.68
CA ALA A 127 -6.99 -13.35 9.17
C ALA A 127 -7.00 -12.15 8.21
N GLY A 128 -7.28 -12.36 6.92
CA GLY A 128 -7.37 -11.25 5.99
C GLY A 128 -8.29 -11.42 4.78
N TRP A 129 -8.78 -10.30 4.26
CA TRP A 129 -9.70 -10.30 3.12
C TRP A 129 -9.66 -9.00 2.31
N GLY A 130 -10.16 -9.09 1.08
CA GLY A 130 -10.28 -7.94 0.19
C GLY A 130 -11.46 -7.03 0.55
N VAL A 131 -11.23 -5.73 0.49
CA VAL A 131 -12.25 -4.67 0.66
C VAL A 131 -12.13 -3.61 -0.43
N GLY A 132 -13.12 -2.72 -0.54
CA GLY A 132 -13.02 -1.55 -1.42
C GLY A 132 -12.06 -0.48 -0.89
N GLY A 133 -11.73 0.49 -1.74
CA GLY A 133 -10.81 1.57 -1.38
C GLY A 133 -11.33 2.47 -0.25
N ILE A 134 -12.65 2.72 -0.22
CA ILE A 134 -13.30 3.55 0.80
C ILE A 134 -13.30 2.83 2.15
N GLU A 135 -13.62 1.53 2.17
CA GLU A 135 -13.57 0.73 3.39
C GLU A 135 -12.15 0.63 3.94
N ALA A 136 -11.15 0.48 3.06
CA ALA A 136 -9.75 0.51 3.46
C ALA A 136 -9.35 1.88 4.04
N GLU A 137 -9.75 3.00 3.42
CA GLU A 137 -9.50 4.34 3.94
C GLU A 137 -10.18 4.56 5.29
N ALA A 138 -11.43 4.11 5.44
CA ALA A 138 -12.13 4.16 6.71
C ALA A 138 -11.36 3.38 7.79
N ALA A 139 -10.87 2.18 7.50
CA ALA A 139 -10.05 1.40 8.41
C ALA A 139 -8.71 2.08 8.76
N MET A 140 -8.12 2.84 7.82
CA MET A 140 -6.90 3.62 8.09
C MET A 140 -7.13 4.79 9.04
N LEU A 141 -8.32 5.40 9.00
CA LEU A 141 -8.64 6.63 9.74
C LEU A 141 -9.52 6.40 10.97
N TRP A 142 -10.08 5.21 11.16
CA TRP A 142 -11.02 4.92 12.24
C TRP A 142 -10.32 5.03 13.61
N PRO A 143 -10.71 6.01 14.46
CA PRO A 143 -10.26 6.04 15.84
C PRO A 143 -11.00 4.95 16.63
N GLU A 144 -10.27 4.19 17.45
CA GLU A 144 -10.89 3.42 18.53
C GLU A 144 -11.82 4.29 19.39
#